data_AF-A0A1H5C6B6-F1
#
_entry.id   AF-A0A1H5C6B6-F1
#
_cell.length_a   1.000
_cell.length_b   1.000
_cell.length_c   1.000
_cell.angle_alpha   90.00
_cell.angle_beta   90.00
_cell.angle_gamma   90.00
#
_symmetry.space_group_name_H-M   'P 1'
#
loop_
_entity.id
_entity.type
_entity.pdbx_description
1 polymer ?
#
loop_
_entity_poly.entity_id
_entity_poly.type
_entity_poly.pdbx_seq_one_letter_code
_entity_poly.pdbx_strand_id
1 'polypeptide(L)'
;MTMLEACVSQFSLTVDAADTIQALVGSSDHPWGRRLHDALKFATYAECVYAVEPYARVELADFRPDAPKYPDVADRSVSGVLGELQAAGYVDTRDVLQEDAGQTYLSEGRTVTAVHVVRPFALVGVDYRFSREANSRAIRYGHAYADRWEITERAYTVPAGWYLVGETGDFTAALVGVAGISGDSDDLLCSLFEIEGFGASTCLAGCGSCGMRWSAESGSWHFRPDDCDADAWDFDDAADVDDESGTVECPACATGRVGFSIS
;
A
#
# COMPACT_ATOMS: atom_id res chain seq x y z
N MET A 1 13.54 -10.24 15.65
CA MET A 1 14.10 -9.28 14.68
C MET A 1 14.73 -10.03 13.50
N THR A 2 13.90 -10.68 12.68
CA THR A 2 14.10 -10.79 11.24
C THR A 2 14.15 -9.37 10.68
N MET A 3 15.37 -8.95 10.35
CA MET A 3 15.63 -7.72 9.61
C MET A 3 15.25 -7.97 8.15
N LEU A 4 14.75 -6.96 7.44
CA LEU A 4 14.52 -7.07 6.01
C LEU A 4 15.88 -7.21 5.32
N GLU A 5 15.97 -8.17 4.39
CA GLU A 5 17.16 -8.36 3.58
C GLU A 5 17.28 -7.16 2.63
N ALA A 6 18.39 -6.43 2.74
CA ALA A 6 18.62 -5.28 1.89
C ALA A 6 18.90 -5.74 0.45
N CYS A 7 18.19 -5.15 -0.50
CA CYS A 7 18.53 -5.24 -1.91
C CYS A 7 19.70 -4.29 -2.17
N VAL A 8 20.88 -4.88 -2.39
CA VAL A 8 22.12 -4.15 -2.66
C VAL A 8 22.51 -4.38 -4.10
N SER A 9 22.69 -3.31 -4.85
CA SER A 9 23.32 -3.34 -6.16
C SER A 9 24.11 -2.07 -6.39
N GLN A 10 24.84 -2.00 -7.50
CA GLN A 10 25.61 -0.82 -7.83
C GLN A 10 24.69 0.42 -7.86
N PHE A 11 24.92 1.38 -6.95
CA PHE A 11 24.11 2.58 -6.74
C PHE A 11 22.67 2.34 -6.22
N SER A 12 22.42 1.21 -5.55
CA SER A 12 21.14 0.95 -4.89
C SER A 12 21.32 0.22 -3.57
N LEU A 13 20.69 0.74 -2.53
CA LEU A 13 20.59 0.11 -1.21
C LEU A 13 19.18 0.35 -0.68
N THR A 14 18.30 -0.64 -0.81
CA THR A 14 16.88 -0.49 -0.52
C THR A 14 16.27 -1.73 0.11
N VAL A 15 15.07 -1.59 0.67
CA VAL A 15 14.15 -2.68 0.99
C VAL A 15 12.86 -2.50 0.20
N ASP A 16 12.18 -3.59 -0.14
CA ASP A 16 10.93 -3.52 -0.87
C ASP A 16 9.84 -2.88 0.02
N ALA A 17 9.28 -1.76 -0.43
CA ALA A 17 8.18 -1.09 0.25
C ALA A 17 6.98 -2.01 0.43
N ALA A 18 6.70 -2.89 -0.54
CA ALA A 18 5.59 -3.83 -0.44
C ALA A 18 5.81 -4.84 0.70
N ASP A 19 7.03 -5.32 0.90
CA ASP A 19 7.36 -6.25 1.98
C ASP A 19 7.13 -5.63 3.36
N THR A 20 7.42 -4.33 3.51
CA THR A 20 7.12 -3.62 4.76
C THR A 20 5.61 -3.53 5.05
N ILE A 21 4.78 -3.35 4.01
CA ILE A 21 3.32 -3.38 4.16
C ILE A 21 2.83 -4.81 4.41
N GLN A 22 3.46 -5.83 3.81
CA GLN A 22 3.13 -7.22 4.12
C GLN A 22 3.46 -7.58 5.56
N ALA A 23 4.52 -7.03 6.16
CA ALA A 23 4.80 -7.18 7.58
C ALA A 23 3.65 -6.62 8.44
N LEU A 24 3.12 -5.44 8.07
CA LEU A 24 1.92 -4.85 8.70
C LEU A 24 0.68 -5.75 8.56
N VAL A 25 0.44 -6.31 7.37
CA VAL A 25 -0.70 -7.24 7.18
C VAL A 25 -0.51 -8.50 8.00
N GLY A 26 0.72 -9.03 8.04
CA GLY A 26 1.08 -10.23 8.78
C GLY A 26 1.01 -10.07 10.30
N SER A 27 1.15 -8.86 10.83
CA SER A 27 1.01 -8.58 12.26
C SER A 27 -0.45 -8.48 12.74
N SER A 28 -1.42 -8.49 11.82
CA SER A 28 -2.84 -8.37 12.16
C SER A 28 -3.49 -9.73 12.40
N ASP A 29 -4.12 -9.88 13.58
CA ASP A 29 -4.87 -11.09 13.95
C ASP A 29 -6.29 -11.15 13.38
N HIS A 30 -6.76 -10.11 12.66
CA HIS A 30 -8.15 -10.00 12.26
C HIS A 30 -8.39 -10.41 10.80
N PRO A 31 -9.14 -11.50 10.52
CA PRO A 31 -9.27 -12.07 9.16
C PRO A 31 -10.07 -11.19 8.19
N TRP A 32 -10.61 -10.07 8.65
CA TRP A 32 -11.54 -9.24 7.89
C TRP A 32 -10.82 -8.19 7.04
N GLY A 33 -9.52 -7.92 7.28
CA GLY A 33 -8.72 -7.04 6.43
C GLY A 33 -8.77 -7.45 4.96
N ARG A 34 -8.73 -8.76 4.69
CA ARG A 34 -8.90 -9.33 3.35
C ARG A 34 -10.22 -8.92 2.67
N ARG A 35 -11.32 -8.76 3.41
CA ARG A 35 -12.60 -8.37 2.81
C ARG A 35 -12.59 -6.93 2.32
N LEU A 36 -12.00 -6.02 3.11
CA LEU A 36 -11.84 -4.64 2.67
C LEU A 36 -10.82 -4.56 1.52
N HIS A 37 -9.71 -5.29 1.60
CA HIS A 37 -8.75 -5.41 0.49
C HIS A 37 -9.44 -5.82 -0.82
N ASP A 38 -10.20 -6.92 -0.82
CA ASP A 38 -10.85 -7.44 -2.02
C ASP A 38 -11.93 -6.47 -2.54
N ALA A 39 -12.64 -5.78 -1.64
CA ALA A 39 -13.61 -4.75 -2.01
C ALA A 39 -12.95 -3.51 -2.66
N LEU A 40 -11.86 -2.99 -2.08
CA LEU A 40 -11.12 -1.87 -2.64
C LEU A 40 -10.54 -2.25 -4.01
N LYS A 41 -9.92 -3.43 -4.10
CA LYS A 41 -9.40 -3.95 -5.37
C LYS A 41 -10.49 -4.04 -6.43
N PHE A 42 -11.66 -4.57 -6.09
CA PHE A 42 -12.80 -4.66 -7.00
C PHE A 42 -13.26 -3.28 -7.49
N ALA A 43 -13.41 -2.32 -6.58
CA ALA A 43 -13.78 -0.94 -6.91
C ALA A 43 -12.73 -0.22 -7.78
N THR A 44 -11.45 -0.59 -7.66
CA THR A 44 -10.39 0.00 -8.49
C THR A 44 -10.35 -0.48 -9.94
N TYR A 45 -10.92 -1.65 -10.23
CA TYR A 45 -10.86 -2.24 -11.57
C TYR A 45 -12.17 -2.19 -12.35
N ALA A 46 -13.31 -2.24 -11.68
CA ALA A 46 -14.61 -2.23 -12.33
C ALA A 46 -15.04 -0.81 -12.73
N GLU A 47 -15.77 -0.68 -13.84
CA GLU A 47 -16.17 0.64 -14.37
C GLU A 47 -17.23 1.35 -13.52
N CYS A 48 -18.19 0.60 -12.96
CA CYS A 48 -19.22 1.12 -12.06
C CYS A 48 -19.41 0.14 -10.91
N VAL A 49 -19.28 0.64 -9.67
CA VAL A 49 -19.34 -0.18 -8.46
C VAL A 49 -20.15 0.55 -7.41
N TYR A 50 -21.22 -0.08 -6.94
CA TYR A 50 -22.15 0.56 -6.02
C TYR A 50 -22.02 0.01 -4.61
N ALA A 51 -21.96 0.91 -3.63
CA ALA A 51 -21.98 0.53 -2.22
C ALA A 51 -23.43 0.28 -1.75
N VAL A 52 -23.68 -0.91 -1.19
CA VAL A 52 -25.01 -1.33 -0.72
C VAL A 52 -24.94 -1.84 0.71
N GLU A 53 -26.07 -1.83 1.41
CA GLU A 53 -26.14 -2.49 2.71
C GLU A 53 -25.96 -4.02 2.57
N PRO A 54 -25.30 -4.70 3.53
CA PRO A 54 -24.84 -6.08 3.39
C PRO A 54 -25.91 -7.09 2.97
N TYR A 55 -27.14 -6.89 3.44
CA TYR A 55 -28.28 -7.76 3.21
C TYR A 55 -29.42 -7.08 2.44
N ALA A 56 -29.14 -5.92 1.82
CA ALA A 56 -30.09 -5.29 0.94
C ALA A 56 -30.45 -6.25 -0.19
N ARG A 57 -31.75 -6.44 -0.41
CA ARG A 57 -32.27 -7.07 -1.61
C ARG A 57 -32.00 -6.12 -2.76
N VAL A 58 -31.04 -6.50 -3.59
CA VAL A 58 -30.59 -5.74 -4.75
C VAL A 58 -31.30 -6.29 -5.97
N GLU A 59 -31.97 -5.42 -6.71
CA GLU A 59 -32.62 -5.76 -7.97
C GLU A 59 -32.01 -4.95 -9.11
N LEU A 60 -32.06 -5.47 -10.34
CA LEU A 60 -31.49 -4.79 -11.50
C LEU A 60 -32.03 -3.37 -11.69
N ALA A 61 -33.29 -3.13 -11.30
CA ALA A 61 -33.93 -1.82 -11.38
C ALA A 61 -33.37 -0.78 -10.40
N ASP A 62 -32.59 -1.18 -9.38
CA ASP A 62 -31.93 -0.24 -8.46
C ASP A 62 -30.76 0.50 -9.13
N PHE A 63 -30.22 -0.02 -10.24
CA PHE A 63 -29.08 0.52 -10.99
C PHE A 63 -29.49 1.10 -12.32
N ARG A 64 -30.65 1.77 -12.37
CA ARG A 64 -31.05 2.45 -13.60
C ARG A 64 -30.09 3.61 -13.88
N PRO A 65 -29.52 3.72 -15.09
CA PRO A 65 -28.46 4.70 -15.36
C PRO A 65 -28.89 6.17 -15.28
N ASP A 66 -30.19 6.46 -15.31
CA ASP A 66 -30.74 7.82 -15.12
C ASP A 66 -30.97 8.19 -13.65
N ALA A 67 -31.11 7.21 -12.76
CA ALA A 67 -31.37 7.41 -11.35
C ALA A 67 -30.92 6.20 -10.52
N PRO A 68 -29.59 5.97 -10.39
CA PRO A 68 -29.09 4.89 -9.55
C PRO A 68 -29.48 5.17 -8.09
N LYS A 69 -29.95 4.14 -7.40
CA LYS A 69 -30.41 4.24 -6.00
C LYS A 69 -29.25 4.31 -5.01
N TYR A 70 -28.14 3.68 -5.37
CA TYR A 70 -26.96 3.52 -4.52
C TYR A 70 -25.82 4.41 -5.03
N PRO A 71 -24.92 4.85 -4.15
CA PRO A 71 -23.75 5.64 -4.55
C PRO A 71 -22.78 4.78 -5.34
N ASP A 72 -22.30 5.31 -6.47
CA ASP A 72 -21.16 4.75 -7.21
C ASP A 72 -19.89 5.14 -6.47
N VAL A 73 -19.01 4.17 -6.27
CA VAL A 73 -17.75 4.31 -5.52
C VAL A 73 -16.56 3.77 -6.33
N ALA A 74 -16.75 3.47 -7.62
CA ALA A 74 -15.65 3.08 -8.49
C ALA A 74 -14.72 4.27 -8.75
N ASP A 75 -13.43 4.07 -8.57
CA ASP A 75 -12.38 5.03 -8.94
C ASP A 75 -11.10 4.27 -9.27
N ARG A 76 -10.21 4.83 -10.08
CA ARG A 76 -8.96 4.15 -10.47
C ARG A 76 -7.90 4.09 -9.36
N SER A 77 -8.14 4.78 -8.25
CA SER A 77 -7.25 4.86 -7.09
C SER A 77 -7.97 4.44 -5.82
N VAL A 78 -7.24 3.84 -4.88
CA VAL A 78 -7.83 3.45 -3.59
C VAL A 78 -8.31 4.68 -2.81
N SER A 79 -7.53 5.77 -2.83
CA SER A 79 -7.91 7.03 -2.20
C SER A 79 -9.20 7.61 -2.78
N GLY A 80 -9.41 7.52 -4.11
CA GLY A 80 -10.68 7.90 -4.75
C GLY A 80 -11.85 7.02 -4.30
N VAL A 81 -11.67 5.69 -4.30
CA VAL A 81 -12.69 4.75 -3.80
C VAL A 81 -13.07 5.04 -2.35
N LEU A 82 -12.07 5.24 -1.49
CA LEU A 82 -12.27 5.59 -0.08
C LEU A 82 -12.96 6.94 0.09
N GLY A 83 -12.62 7.93 -0.75
CA GLY A 83 -13.27 9.23 -0.79
C GLY A 83 -14.76 9.14 -1.12
N GLU A 84 -15.14 8.35 -2.12
CA GLU A 84 -16.55 8.12 -2.47
C GLU A 84 -17.30 7.32 -1.39
N LEU A 85 -16.67 6.30 -0.81
CA LEU A 85 -17.23 5.57 0.34
C LEU A 85 -17.46 6.48 1.56
N GLN A 86 -16.54 7.42 1.81
CA GLN A 86 -16.65 8.39 2.88
C GLN A 86 -17.75 9.42 2.59
N ALA A 87 -17.84 9.93 1.37
CA ALA A 87 -18.90 10.84 0.95
C ALA A 87 -20.29 10.19 1.07
N ALA A 88 -20.38 8.88 0.83
CA ALA A 88 -21.57 8.08 1.04
C ALA A 88 -21.84 7.71 2.52
N GLY A 89 -20.93 8.03 3.43
CA GLY A 89 -21.06 7.80 4.87
C GLY A 89 -20.87 6.35 5.31
N TYR A 90 -20.12 5.55 4.55
CA TYR A 90 -19.77 4.18 4.91
C TYR A 90 -18.50 4.07 5.74
N VAL A 91 -17.53 4.95 5.47
CA VAL A 91 -16.22 4.94 6.12
C VAL A 91 -15.79 6.34 6.55
N ASP A 92 -14.89 6.41 7.53
CA ASP A 92 -14.06 7.58 7.80
C ASP A 92 -12.60 7.21 7.56
N THR A 93 -11.81 8.10 6.95
CA THR A 93 -10.38 7.87 6.69
C THR A 93 -9.48 8.90 7.37
N ARG A 94 -8.26 8.47 7.67
CA ARG A 94 -7.20 9.30 8.23
C ARG A 94 -5.84 8.78 7.76
N ASP A 95 -5.03 9.65 7.20
CA ASP A 95 -3.66 9.30 6.85
C ASP A 95 -2.83 9.16 8.14
N VAL A 96 -2.13 8.04 8.28
CA VAL A 96 -1.30 7.71 9.45
C VAL A 96 0.17 7.95 9.13
N LEU A 97 0.60 7.47 7.95
CA LEU A 97 1.97 7.55 7.48
C LEU A 97 1.98 7.83 5.99
N GLN A 98 2.87 8.72 5.57
CA GLN A 98 3.24 8.91 4.18
C GLN A 98 4.75 9.13 4.12
N GLU A 99 5.43 8.30 3.34
CA GLU A 99 6.88 8.36 3.12
C GLU A 99 7.13 8.35 1.61
N ASP A 100 7.91 9.31 1.12
CA ASP A 100 8.31 9.37 -0.28
C ASP A 100 9.61 8.57 -0.49
N ALA A 101 9.83 8.07 -1.71
CA ALA A 101 11.12 7.49 -2.07
C ALA A 101 12.29 8.47 -1.82
N GLY A 102 13.36 7.98 -1.20
CA GLY A 102 14.58 8.75 -0.92
C GLY A 102 14.61 9.49 0.42
N GLN A 103 13.53 9.47 1.22
CA GLN A 103 13.57 9.89 2.63
C GLN A 103 13.98 8.75 3.57
N THR A 104 13.89 7.52 3.08
CA THR A 104 14.16 6.25 3.76
C THR A 104 14.83 5.30 2.77
N TYR A 105 15.16 4.09 3.22
CA TYR A 105 15.70 3.03 2.35
C TYR A 105 14.60 2.25 1.61
N LEU A 106 13.39 2.79 1.47
CA LEU A 106 12.34 2.11 0.69
C LEU A 106 12.64 2.18 -0.81
N SER A 107 12.30 1.12 -1.54
CA SER A 107 12.40 1.04 -3.00
C SER A 107 11.49 2.04 -3.73
N GLU A 108 10.37 2.40 -3.10
CA GLU A 108 9.39 3.39 -3.54
C GLU A 108 8.67 3.99 -2.32
N GLY A 109 7.93 5.08 -2.50
CA GLY A 109 7.11 5.65 -1.44
C GLY A 109 6.04 4.68 -0.92
N ARG A 110 5.57 4.90 0.30
CA ARG A 110 4.48 4.13 0.89
C ARG A 110 3.54 5.01 1.70
N THR A 111 2.28 4.61 1.74
CA THR A 111 1.23 5.28 2.51
C THR A 111 0.48 4.26 3.34
N VAL A 112 0.17 4.62 4.60
CA VAL A 112 -0.72 3.85 5.47
C VAL A 112 -1.89 4.74 5.87
N THR A 113 -3.10 4.33 5.50
CA THR A 113 -4.34 5.04 5.81
C THR A 113 -5.17 4.22 6.79
N ALA A 114 -5.54 4.82 7.92
CA ALA A 114 -6.53 4.25 8.83
C ALA A 114 -7.92 4.44 8.23
N VAL A 115 -8.70 3.36 8.22
CA VAL A 115 -10.08 3.35 7.73
C VAL A 115 -10.99 2.80 8.82
N HIS A 116 -11.94 3.63 9.26
CA HIS A 116 -13.03 3.21 10.12
C HIS A 116 -14.24 2.89 9.26
N VAL A 117 -14.61 1.61 9.14
CA VAL A 117 -15.88 1.24 8.53
C VAL A 117 -16.98 1.47 9.55
N VAL A 118 -17.66 2.61 9.43
CA VAL A 118 -18.74 3.03 10.33
C VAL A 118 -20.00 2.19 10.07
N ARG A 119 -20.29 1.95 8.78
CA ARG A 119 -21.45 1.17 8.35
C ARG A 119 -20.96 -0.03 7.54
N PRO A 120 -21.28 -1.27 7.94
CA PRO A 120 -20.99 -2.44 7.12
C PRO A 120 -21.58 -2.28 5.72
N PHE A 121 -20.87 -2.74 4.70
CA PHE A 121 -21.31 -2.63 3.32
C PHE A 121 -20.89 -3.83 2.47
N ALA A 122 -21.49 -3.96 1.30
CA ALA A 122 -21.01 -4.80 0.22
C ALA A 122 -20.93 -3.96 -1.05
N LEU A 123 -20.11 -4.38 -2.01
CA LEU A 123 -19.99 -3.73 -3.30
C LEU A 123 -20.67 -4.56 -4.39
N VAL A 124 -21.33 -3.90 -5.33
CA VAL A 124 -22.01 -4.52 -6.47
C VAL A 124 -21.51 -3.89 -7.76
N GLY A 125 -20.93 -4.70 -8.64
CA GLY A 125 -20.51 -4.26 -9.97
C GLY A 125 -21.66 -4.29 -10.95
N VAL A 126 -21.70 -3.29 -11.83
CA VAL A 126 -22.73 -3.18 -12.87
C VAL A 126 -22.07 -2.80 -14.18
N ASP A 127 -22.32 -3.58 -15.22
CA ASP A 127 -21.89 -3.26 -16.58
C ASP A 127 -23.00 -2.51 -17.30
N TYR A 128 -22.72 -1.30 -17.77
CA TYR A 128 -23.64 -0.54 -18.61
C TYR A 128 -23.29 -0.71 -20.09
N ARG A 129 -24.28 -1.02 -20.92
CA ARG A 129 -24.12 -1.22 -22.36
C ARG A 129 -25.12 -0.38 -23.15
N PHE A 130 -24.64 0.12 -24.28
CA PHE A 130 -25.45 0.87 -25.24
C PHE A 130 -25.77 -0.01 -26.44
N SER A 131 -27.05 -0.14 -26.79
CA SER A 131 -27.43 -0.67 -28.09
C SER A 131 -26.93 0.24 -29.21
N ARG A 132 -26.83 -0.32 -30.43
CA ARG A 132 -26.46 0.46 -31.62
C ARG A 132 -27.38 1.67 -31.83
N GLU A 133 -28.66 1.55 -31.49
CA GLU A 133 -29.63 2.63 -31.60
C GLU A 133 -29.41 3.72 -30.54
N ALA A 134 -29.13 3.33 -29.29
CA ALA A 134 -28.78 4.25 -28.21
C ALA A 134 -27.48 5.00 -28.51
N ASN A 135 -26.44 4.31 -28.98
CA ASN A 135 -25.18 4.94 -29.41
C ASN A 135 -25.40 5.95 -30.54
N SER A 136 -26.24 5.62 -31.51
CA SER A 136 -26.57 6.53 -32.62
C SER A 136 -27.29 7.80 -32.14
N ARG A 137 -28.11 7.69 -31.09
CA ARG A 137 -28.80 8.83 -30.47
C ARG A 137 -27.86 9.65 -29.59
N ALA A 138 -26.98 9.02 -28.81
CA ALA A 138 -25.95 9.69 -28.01
C ALA A 138 -25.10 10.61 -28.90
N ILE A 139 -24.62 10.08 -30.01
CA ILE A 139 -23.78 10.80 -30.98
C ILE A 139 -24.54 11.98 -31.63
N ARG A 140 -25.84 11.82 -31.89
CA ARG A 140 -26.65 12.86 -32.57
C ARG A 140 -27.19 13.94 -31.64
N TYR A 141 -27.50 13.60 -30.39
CA TYR A 141 -28.27 14.46 -29.50
C TYR A 141 -27.59 14.72 -28.15
N GLY A 142 -26.37 14.21 -27.94
CA GLY A 142 -25.57 14.48 -26.75
C GLY A 142 -26.07 13.81 -25.45
N HIS A 143 -27.21 13.12 -25.50
CA HIS A 143 -27.83 12.52 -24.32
C HIS A 143 -28.41 11.15 -24.69
N ALA A 144 -27.72 10.08 -24.29
CA ALA A 144 -28.31 8.76 -24.17
C ALA A 144 -27.78 8.11 -22.89
N TYR A 145 -28.68 7.54 -22.11
CA TYR A 145 -28.32 6.62 -21.04
C TYR A 145 -28.11 5.22 -21.61
N ALA A 146 -27.34 4.40 -20.93
CA ALA A 146 -27.26 2.98 -21.28
C ALA A 146 -28.66 2.37 -21.24
N ASP A 147 -29.02 1.65 -22.30
CA ASP A 147 -30.35 1.02 -22.42
C ASP A 147 -30.32 -0.45 -22.03
N ARG A 148 -29.15 -0.96 -21.64
CA ARG A 148 -28.93 -2.31 -21.10
C ARG A 148 -27.92 -2.25 -19.98
N TRP A 149 -28.15 -3.00 -18.92
CA TRP A 149 -27.17 -3.20 -17.87
C TRP A 149 -27.38 -4.55 -17.19
N GLU A 150 -26.34 -5.06 -16.57
CA GLU A 150 -26.38 -6.30 -15.80
C GLU A 150 -25.53 -6.19 -14.55
N ILE A 151 -25.97 -6.85 -13.48
CA ILE A 151 -25.18 -7.00 -12.27
C ILE A 151 -24.13 -8.07 -12.56
N THR A 152 -22.86 -7.71 -12.47
CA THR A 152 -21.74 -8.60 -12.80
C THR A 152 -21.29 -9.40 -11.59
N GLU A 153 -21.10 -8.73 -10.47
CA GLU A 153 -20.55 -9.31 -9.26
C GLU A 153 -21.10 -8.63 -8.01
N ARG A 154 -21.13 -9.38 -6.89
CA ARG A 154 -21.34 -8.83 -5.55
C ARG A 154 -20.21 -9.30 -4.65
N ALA A 155 -19.40 -8.35 -4.19
CA ALA A 155 -18.31 -8.61 -3.26
C ALA A 155 -18.83 -9.06 -1.89
N TYR A 156 -17.96 -9.68 -1.10
CA TYR A 156 -18.26 -10.04 0.28
C TYR A 156 -18.53 -8.81 1.15
N THR A 157 -19.30 -9.01 2.22
CA THR A 157 -19.56 -7.96 3.20
C THR A 157 -18.31 -7.57 3.97
N VAL A 158 -17.97 -6.28 3.90
CA VAL A 158 -17.01 -5.61 4.79
C VAL A 158 -17.75 -5.24 6.08
N PRO A 159 -17.35 -5.76 7.25
CA PRO A 159 -18.01 -5.42 8.51
C PRO A 159 -17.54 -4.05 9.01
N ALA A 160 -18.26 -3.53 9.99
CA ALA A 160 -17.79 -2.40 10.77
C ALA A 160 -16.52 -2.77 11.55
N GLY A 161 -15.66 -1.78 11.75
CA GLY A 161 -14.38 -1.95 12.44
C GLY A 161 -13.31 -1.04 11.89
N TRP A 162 -12.10 -1.17 12.44
CA TRP A 162 -10.92 -0.40 12.04
C TRP A 162 -9.98 -1.23 11.19
N TYR A 163 -9.38 -0.58 10.20
CA TYR A 163 -8.47 -1.18 9.24
C TYR A 163 -7.30 -0.25 8.97
N LEU A 164 -6.19 -0.82 8.56
CA LEU A 164 -5.06 -0.10 7.97
C LEU A 164 -4.91 -0.55 6.53
N VAL A 165 -5.03 0.40 5.62
CA VAL A 165 -4.83 0.21 4.19
C VAL A 165 -3.41 0.64 3.86
N GLY A 166 -2.61 -0.27 3.31
CA GLY A 166 -1.23 -0.01 2.91
C GLY A 166 -1.11 0.05 1.39
N GLU A 167 -0.54 1.13 0.89
CA GLU A 167 -0.28 1.37 -0.52
C GLU A 167 1.19 1.73 -0.76
N THR A 168 1.73 1.39 -1.93
CA THR A 168 3.10 1.75 -2.33
C THR A 168 3.13 2.42 -3.70
N GLY A 169 4.10 3.30 -3.92
CA GLY A 169 4.33 4.04 -5.16
C GLY A 169 4.27 5.56 -4.98
N ASP A 170 5.16 6.28 -5.67
CA ASP A 170 5.33 7.74 -5.52
C ASP A 170 4.32 8.57 -6.32
N PHE A 171 3.86 8.06 -7.47
CA PHE A 171 2.98 8.79 -8.40
C PHE A 171 1.62 8.13 -8.57
N THR A 172 1.60 6.80 -8.53
CA THR A 172 0.39 5.98 -8.62
C THR A 172 0.50 4.92 -7.55
N ALA A 173 -0.13 5.17 -6.41
CA ALA A 173 -0.14 4.24 -5.31
C ALA A 173 -0.92 2.98 -5.69
N ALA A 174 -0.31 1.82 -5.47
CA ALA A 174 -0.91 0.51 -5.66
C ALA A 174 -1.29 -0.08 -4.31
N LEU A 175 -2.49 -0.65 -4.21
CA LEU A 175 -2.90 -1.38 -3.03
C LEU A 175 -2.01 -2.61 -2.82
N VAL A 176 -1.28 -2.64 -1.72
CA VAL A 176 -0.46 -3.81 -1.33
C VAL A 176 -1.21 -4.71 -0.37
N GLY A 177 -1.93 -4.13 0.60
CA GLY A 177 -2.58 -4.92 1.64
C GLY A 177 -3.49 -4.15 2.57
N VAL A 178 -4.32 -4.89 3.30
CA VAL A 178 -5.19 -4.32 4.34
C VAL A 178 -5.16 -5.18 5.59
N ALA A 179 -4.79 -4.57 6.72
CA ALA A 179 -4.80 -5.17 8.05
C ALA A 179 -6.09 -4.78 8.80
N GLY A 180 -6.66 -5.69 9.57
CA GLY A 180 -7.76 -5.34 10.50
C GLY A 180 -7.19 -5.08 11.90
N ILE A 181 -7.58 -3.98 12.52
CA ILE A 181 -7.06 -3.57 13.83
C ILE A 181 -8.17 -3.45 14.88
N SER A 182 -7.80 -3.54 16.17
CA SER A 182 -8.76 -3.50 17.27
C SER A 182 -9.37 -2.12 17.53
N GLY A 183 -8.70 -1.05 17.06
CA GLY A 183 -9.15 0.33 17.24
C GLY A 183 -8.10 1.33 16.76
N ASP A 184 -8.52 2.58 16.57
CA ASP A 184 -7.61 3.70 16.34
C ASP A 184 -7.01 4.18 17.67
N SER A 185 -5.70 4.35 17.71
CA SER A 185 -4.98 4.92 18.86
C SER A 185 -4.22 6.17 18.43
N ASP A 186 -4.05 7.12 19.35
CA ASP A 186 -3.24 8.32 19.08
C ASP A 186 -1.78 7.97 18.76
N ASP A 187 -1.30 6.83 19.26
CA ASP A 187 0.06 6.30 19.06
C ASP A 187 0.18 5.35 17.86
N LEU A 188 -0.84 5.28 16.99
CA LEU A 188 -0.87 4.30 15.89
C LEU A 188 0.37 4.39 14.99
N LEU A 189 0.87 5.59 14.73
CA LEU A 189 2.12 5.82 14.00
C LEU A 189 3.32 5.13 14.69
N CYS A 190 3.48 5.32 16.00
CA CYS A 190 4.55 4.69 16.77
C CYS A 190 4.43 3.16 16.75
N SER A 191 3.20 2.65 16.90
CA SER A 191 2.94 1.20 16.85
C SER A 191 3.28 0.58 15.50
N LEU A 192 3.19 1.32 14.38
CA LEU A 192 3.65 0.82 13.07
C LEU A 192 5.15 0.50 13.09
N PHE A 193 5.98 1.38 13.67
CA PHE A 193 7.44 1.18 13.74
C PHE A 193 7.87 0.12 14.76
N GLU A 194 6.97 -0.34 15.63
CA GLU A 194 7.22 -1.49 16.49
C GLU A 194 7.02 -2.83 15.77
N ILE A 195 6.41 -2.83 14.57
CA ILE A 195 6.22 -4.02 13.75
C ILE A 195 7.56 -4.43 13.15
N GLU A 196 7.96 -5.66 13.45
CA GLU A 196 9.17 -6.27 12.92
C GLU A 196 9.11 -6.34 11.38
N GLY A 197 10.07 -5.69 10.72
CA GLY A 197 10.12 -5.58 9.26
C GLY A 197 9.29 -4.44 8.67
N PHE A 198 8.74 -3.54 9.49
CA PHE A 198 8.05 -2.35 8.97
C PHE A 198 8.99 -1.16 8.79
N GLY A 199 9.90 -0.89 9.72
CA GLY A 199 10.77 0.28 9.61
C GLY A 199 11.79 0.16 8.47
N ALA A 200 12.19 1.31 7.92
CA ALA A 200 13.16 1.41 6.83
C ALA A 200 14.02 2.68 6.91
N SER A 201 14.12 3.28 8.09
CA SER A 201 14.82 4.56 8.31
C SER A 201 16.29 4.38 8.64
N THR A 202 16.71 3.21 9.12
CA THR A 202 18.06 2.98 9.61
C THR A 202 18.68 1.81 8.87
N CYS A 203 19.88 2.01 8.34
CA CYS A 203 20.69 0.94 7.75
C CYS A 203 21.91 0.69 8.63
N LEU A 204 22.08 -0.57 9.05
CA LEU A 204 23.27 -1.06 9.72
C LEU A 204 24.15 -1.79 8.71
N ALA A 205 25.44 -1.49 8.72
CA ALA A 205 26.44 -2.12 7.88
C ALA A 205 27.51 -2.76 8.76
N GLY A 206 27.92 -3.99 8.45
CA GLY A 206 28.90 -4.71 9.27
C GLY A 206 29.79 -5.64 8.48
N CYS A 207 31.07 -5.69 8.84
CA CYS A 207 32.04 -6.62 8.25
C CYS A 207 32.27 -7.83 9.16
N GLY A 208 31.96 -9.03 8.67
CA GLY A 208 32.18 -10.28 9.42
C GLY A 208 33.65 -10.62 9.68
N SER A 209 34.57 -10.13 8.84
CA SER A 209 36.00 -10.46 8.94
C SER A 209 36.76 -9.59 9.95
N CYS A 210 36.52 -8.27 9.95
CA CYS A 210 37.21 -7.32 10.83
C CYS A 210 36.36 -6.85 12.01
N GLY A 211 35.05 -7.13 12.01
CA GLY A 211 34.13 -6.77 13.08
C GLY A 211 33.70 -5.31 13.11
N MET A 212 34.20 -4.47 12.21
CA MET A 212 33.81 -3.06 12.09
C MET A 212 32.35 -2.91 11.69
N ARG A 213 31.72 -1.85 12.20
CA ARG A 213 30.29 -1.57 12.05
C ARG A 213 30.05 -0.11 11.77
N TRP A 214 29.03 0.15 10.97
CA TRP A 214 28.59 1.48 10.62
C TRP A 214 27.07 1.55 10.61
N SER A 215 26.55 2.76 10.77
CA SER A 215 25.14 3.06 10.63
C SER A 215 24.91 4.27 9.73
N ALA A 216 23.76 4.28 9.07
CA ALA A 216 23.25 5.39 8.30
C ALA A 216 21.74 5.52 8.54
N GLU A 217 21.22 6.74 8.45
CA GLU A 217 19.83 7.06 8.77
C GLU A 217 19.16 7.83 7.63
N SER A 218 17.83 7.76 7.56
CA SER A 218 16.97 8.50 6.65
C SER A 218 17.39 8.37 5.18
N GLY A 219 17.69 7.14 4.75
CA GLY A 219 18.11 6.87 3.36
C GLY A 219 19.50 7.43 3.01
N SER A 220 20.31 7.83 4.00
CA SER A 220 21.66 8.36 3.78
C SER A 220 22.58 7.32 3.16
N TRP A 221 23.44 7.76 2.24
CA TRP A 221 24.49 6.93 1.64
C TRP A 221 25.80 7.04 2.43
N HIS A 222 25.86 7.96 3.40
CA HIS A 222 27.00 8.18 4.26
C HIS A 222 26.89 7.35 5.54
N PHE A 223 27.82 6.42 5.71
CA PHE A 223 27.90 5.48 6.83
C PHE A 223 28.90 5.96 7.88
N ARG A 224 28.42 6.13 9.11
CA ARG A 224 29.23 6.55 10.26
C ARG A 224 29.60 5.34 11.12
N PRO A 225 30.82 5.30 11.68
CA PRO A 225 31.25 4.19 12.52
C PRO A 225 30.45 4.12 13.82
N ASP A 226 30.02 2.91 14.19
CA ASP A 226 29.30 2.65 15.44
C ASP A 226 30.29 2.28 16.55
N ASP A 227 30.64 3.24 17.40
CA ASP A 227 31.52 3.05 18.57
C ASP A 227 32.78 2.20 18.28
N CYS A 228 33.37 2.38 17.09
CA CYS A 228 34.56 1.68 16.63
C CYS A 228 35.56 2.62 15.93
N ASP A 229 36.80 2.16 15.78
CA ASP A 229 37.91 2.94 15.18
C ASP A 229 37.88 2.93 13.63
N ALA A 230 36.72 2.68 13.02
CA ALA A 230 36.57 2.70 11.57
C ALA A 230 36.39 4.13 11.05
N ASP A 231 36.87 4.40 9.84
CA ASP A 231 36.56 5.64 9.14
C ASP A 231 35.12 5.61 8.60
N ALA A 232 34.49 6.79 8.51
CA ALA A 232 33.24 6.95 7.79
C ALA A 232 33.46 6.78 6.29
N TRP A 233 32.43 6.32 5.58
CA TRP A 233 32.52 6.07 4.14
C TRP A 233 31.17 6.29 3.45
N ASP A 234 31.21 6.50 2.14
CA ASP A 234 30.01 6.69 1.32
C ASP A 234 29.76 5.45 0.46
N PHE A 235 28.49 5.01 0.39
CA PHE A 235 28.11 3.83 -0.38
C PHE A 235 28.41 3.97 -1.89
N ASP A 236 28.39 5.19 -2.41
CA ASP A 236 28.80 5.50 -3.78
C ASP A 236 30.26 5.12 -4.09
N ASP A 237 31.12 5.11 -3.08
CA ASP A 237 32.53 4.77 -3.20
C ASP A 237 32.79 3.28 -2.97
N ALA A 238 31.73 2.47 -2.78
CA ALA A 238 31.85 1.04 -2.57
C ALA A 238 32.53 0.35 -3.76
N ALA A 239 33.58 -0.42 -3.47
CA ALA A 239 34.24 -1.28 -4.43
C ALA A 239 33.64 -2.70 -4.41
N ASP A 240 33.73 -3.38 -5.56
CA ASP A 240 33.38 -4.80 -5.74
C ASP A 240 32.02 -5.18 -5.12
N VAL A 241 30.96 -4.51 -5.60
CA VAL A 241 29.58 -4.83 -5.23
C VAL A 241 29.22 -6.21 -5.78
N ASP A 242 28.75 -7.07 -4.90
CA ASP A 242 28.31 -8.42 -5.20
C ASP A 242 26.81 -8.52 -5.00
N ASP A 243 26.10 -8.35 -6.10
CA ASP A 243 24.64 -8.37 -6.18
C ASP A 243 24.05 -9.73 -5.74
N GLU A 244 24.80 -10.84 -5.83
CA GLU A 244 24.31 -12.17 -5.45
C GLU A 244 24.32 -12.34 -3.94
N SER A 245 25.35 -11.84 -3.25
CA SER A 245 25.45 -11.90 -1.80
C SER A 245 24.91 -10.67 -1.07
N GLY A 246 24.59 -9.60 -1.80
CA GLY A 246 24.14 -8.33 -1.23
C GLY A 246 25.24 -7.65 -0.39
N THR A 247 26.50 -7.79 -0.81
CA THR A 247 27.65 -7.28 -0.04
C THR A 247 28.60 -6.43 -0.86
N VAL A 248 29.40 -5.61 -0.18
CA VAL A 248 30.48 -4.82 -0.80
C VAL A 248 31.83 -5.13 -0.17
N GLU A 249 32.93 -4.81 -0.84
CA GLU A 249 34.27 -4.89 -0.23
C GLU A 249 34.35 -4.01 1.02
N CYS A 250 34.94 -4.55 2.10
CA CYS A 250 35.09 -3.79 3.33
C CYS A 250 36.10 -2.65 3.18
N PRO A 251 35.70 -1.37 3.35
CA PRO A 251 36.59 -0.23 3.17
C PRO A 251 37.73 -0.19 4.21
N ALA A 252 37.55 -0.83 5.37
CA ALA A 252 38.54 -0.84 6.44
C ALA A 252 39.63 -1.92 6.28
N CYS A 253 39.30 -3.10 5.72
CA CYS A 253 40.23 -4.23 5.69
C CYS A 253 40.50 -4.84 4.31
N ALA A 254 39.78 -4.40 3.26
CA ALA A 254 39.93 -4.83 1.86
C ALA A 254 39.86 -6.35 1.60
N THR A 255 39.49 -7.14 2.61
CA THR A 255 39.56 -8.62 2.58
C THR A 255 38.27 -9.26 3.07
N GLY A 256 37.50 -8.53 3.87
CA GLY A 256 36.15 -8.92 4.26
C GLY A 256 35.09 -8.29 3.37
N ARG A 257 33.86 -8.76 3.56
CA ARG A 257 32.65 -8.21 2.96
C ARG A 257 31.83 -7.47 4.01
N VAL A 258 31.18 -6.39 3.60
CA VAL A 258 30.20 -5.65 4.40
C VAL A 258 28.81 -6.07 3.95
N GLY A 259 28.00 -6.58 4.87
CA GLY A 259 26.58 -6.82 4.66
C GLY A 259 25.73 -5.73 5.32
N PHE A 260 24.49 -5.61 4.87
CA PHE A 260 23.57 -4.54 5.26
C PHE A 260 22.30 -5.10 5.89
N SER A 261 21.69 -4.34 6.79
CA SER A 261 20.41 -4.66 7.39
C SER A 261 19.62 -3.37 7.62
N ILE A 262 18.37 -3.35 7.19
CA ILE A 262 17.52 -2.15 7.22
C ILE A 262 16.34 -2.37 8.18
N SER A 263 16.04 -1.34 8.96
CA SER A 263 14.94 -1.29 9.95
C SER A 263 14.42 0.11 10.20
#